data_AF-A0A133VHN9-F1
#
_entry.id   AF-A0A133VHN9-F1
#
_cell.length_a   1.000
_cell.length_b   1.000
_cell.length_c   1.000
_cell.angle_alpha   90.00
_cell.angle_beta   90.00
_cell.angle_gamma   90.00
#
_symmetry.space_group_name_H-M   'P 1'
#
loop_
_entity.id
_entity.type
_entity.pdbx_description
1 polymer ?
#
loop_
_entity_poly.entity_id
_entity_poly.type
_entity_poly.pdbx_seq_one_letter_code
_entity_poly.pdbx_strand_id
1 'polypeptide(L)'
;MKLSKSLKDKISERALLAISALSGFFVVIIAIVMLYQGRTFLLSESLLDTIFGSTWNFTEGVYGLKPYIVGSLFVTGIALLIGGIPSIFCAIYLSEYAPTRLRKVLKPF
;
A
#
# COMPACT_ATOMS: atom_id res chain seq x y z
N MET A 1 31.14 2.69 -32.35
CA MET A 1 29.92 3.25 -31.71
C MET A 1 28.97 2.21 -31.09
N LYS A 2 29.13 0.88 -31.29
CA LYS A 2 28.29 -0.17 -30.65
C LYS A 2 28.69 -0.51 -29.20
N LEU A 3 29.96 -0.35 -28.82
CA LEU A 3 30.46 -0.67 -27.47
C LEU A 3 29.84 0.19 -26.35
N SER A 4 29.58 1.47 -26.62
CA SER A 4 29.00 2.40 -25.63
C SER A 4 27.55 2.06 -25.27
N LYS A 5 26.74 1.56 -26.23
CA LYS A 5 25.37 1.11 -25.97
C LYS A 5 25.35 -0.11 -25.05
N SER A 6 26.16 -1.13 -25.36
CA SER A 6 26.22 -2.36 -24.54
C SER A 6 26.73 -2.12 -23.11
N LEU A 7 27.72 -1.23 -22.93
CA LEU A 7 28.16 -0.81 -21.58
C LEU A 7 27.05 -0.07 -20.82
N LYS A 8 26.31 0.82 -21.49
CA LYS A 8 25.20 1.56 -20.88
C LYS A 8 24.04 0.64 -20.50
N ASP A 9 23.73 -0.35 -21.34
CA ASP A 9 22.67 -1.34 -21.08
C ASP A 9 23.05 -2.22 -19.88
N LYS A 10 24.30 -2.68 -19.79
CA LYS A 10 24.79 -3.52 -18.68
C LYS A 10 24.88 -2.76 -17.35
N ILE A 11 25.19 -1.46 -17.39
CA ILE A 11 25.16 -0.59 -16.20
C ILE A 11 23.72 -0.37 -15.75
N SER A 12 22.79 -0.13 -16.68
CA SER A 12 21.37 0.09 -16.39
C SER A 12 20.73 -1.18 -15.82
N GLU A 13 21.06 -2.34 -16.37
CA GLU A 13 20.61 -3.66 -15.89
C GLU A 13 21.11 -3.92 -14.46
N ARG A 14 22.40 -3.69 -14.19
CA ARG A 14 22.96 -3.84 -12.83
C ARG A 14 22.39 -2.82 -11.85
N ALA A 15 22.14 -1.59 -12.28
CA ALA A 15 21.52 -0.57 -11.45
C ALA A 15 20.07 -0.94 -11.09
N LEU A 16 19.27 -1.39 -12.06
CA LEU A 16 17.90 -1.85 -11.83
C LEU A 16 17.85 -3.08 -10.91
N LEU A 17 18.76 -4.04 -11.11
CA LEU A 17 18.89 -5.20 -10.22
C LEU A 17 19.29 -4.78 -8.81
N ALA A 18 20.23 -3.85 -8.65
CA ALA A 18 20.65 -3.33 -7.34
C ALA A 18 19.51 -2.61 -6.63
N ILE A 19 18.75 -1.76 -7.33
CA ILE A 19 17.61 -1.03 -6.77
C ILE A 19 16.49 -2.00 -6.38
N SER A 20 16.20 -3.00 -7.21
CA SER A 20 15.18 -4.02 -6.92
C SER A 20 15.59 -4.90 -5.73
N ALA A 21 16.86 -5.31 -5.67
CA ALA A 21 17.40 -6.07 -4.55
C ALA A 21 17.39 -5.25 -3.26
N LEU A 22 17.73 -3.96 -3.33
CA LEU A 22 17.67 -3.04 -2.20
C LEU A 22 16.24 -2.85 -1.69
N SER A 23 15.27 -2.69 -2.60
CA SER A 23 13.85 -2.61 -2.23
C SER A 23 13.38 -3.89 -1.53
N GLY A 24 13.71 -5.06 -2.08
CA GLY A 24 13.41 -6.34 -1.43
C GLY A 24 14.08 -6.48 -0.06
N PHE A 25 15.33 -6.03 0.08
CA PHE A 25 16.06 -6.04 1.34
C PHE A 25 15.37 -5.19 2.42
N PHE A 26 14.89 -3.99 2.08
CA PHE A 26 14.11 -3.17 2.99
C PHE A 26 12.80 -3.84 3.43
N VAL A 27 12.10 -4.50 2.52
CA VAL A 27 10.87 -5.25 2.87
C VAL A 27 11.16 -6.33 3.90
N VAL A 28 12.24 -7.10 3.69
CA VAL A 28 12.65 -8.15 4.63
C VAL A 28 13.03 -7.57 5.99
N ILE A 29 13.79 -6.47 6.04
CA ILE A 29 14.13 -5.78 7.29
C ILE A 29 12.87 -5.33 8.03
N ILE A 30 11.95 -4.66 7.34
CA ILE A 30 10.71 -4.16 7.94
C ILE A 30 9.90 -5.32 8.51
N ALA A 31 9.80 -6.44 7.77
CA ALA A 31 9.11 -7.63 8.24
C ALA A 31 9.74 -8.21 9.52
N ILE A 32 11.07 -8.32 9.59
CA ILE A 32 11.78 -8.82 10.78
C ILE A 32 11.55 -7.90 11.98
N VAL A 33 11.69 -6.59 11.79
CA VAL A 33 11.49 -5.59 12.86
C VAL A 33 10.05 -5.63 13.37
N MET A 34 9.08 -5.71 12.48
CA MET A 34 7.67 -5.80 12.83
C MET A 34 7.35 -7.09 13.60
N LEU A 35 7.94 -8.23 13.21
CA LEU A 35 7.79 -9.49 13.94
C LEU A 35 8.44 -9.44 15.34
N TYR A 36 9.58 -8.76 15.48
CA TYR A 36 10.24 -8.61 16.78
C TYR A 36 9.41 -7.74 17.73
N GLN A 37 8.92 -6.59 17.26
CA GLN A 37 8.06 -5.69 18.06
C GLN A 37 6.68 -6.32 18.33
N GLY A 38 6.12 -7.04 17.36
CA GLY A 38 4.84 -7.72 17.50
C GLY A 38 4.85 -8.89 18.48
N ARG A 39 6.00 -9.51 18.76
CA ARG A 39 6.11 -10.57 19.77
C ARG A 39 5.82 -10.07 21.18
N THR A 40 6.30 -8.88 21.55
CA THR A 40 6.01 -8.27 22.85
C THR A 40 4.51 -8.05 23.03
N PHE A 41 3.82 -7.69 21.95
CA PHE A 41 2.38 -7.49 21.90
C PHE A 41 1.57 -8.80 21.99
N LEU A 42 2.03 -9.86 21.34
CA LEU A 42 1.36 -11.17 21.31
C LEU A 42 1.53 -11.99 22.60
N LEU A 43 2.57 -11.70 23.40
CA LEU A 43 2.90 -12.47 24.61
C LEU A 43 2.41 -11.81 25.91
N SER A 44 2.07 -10.52 25.91
CA SER A 44 1.68 -9.79 27.12
C SER A 44 0.20 -9.90 27.48
N GLU A 45 -0.66 -10.23 26.52
CA GLU A 45 -2.13 -10.22 26.66
C GLU A 45 -2.73 -11.51 26.08
N SER A 46 -3.90 -11.92 26.58
CA SER A 46 -4.61 -13.07 26.02
C SER A 46 -5.05 -12.73 24.57
N LEU A 47 -4.83 -13.64 23.61
CA LEU A 47 -5.15 -13.38 22.19
C LEU A 47 -6.59 -12.91 21.95
N LEU A 48 -7.52 -13.31 22.83
CA LEU A 48 -8.93 -12.89 22.78
C LEU A 48 -9.11 -11.44 23.24
N ASP A 49 -8.42 -11.01 24.31
CA ASP A 49 -8.45 -9.61 24.77
C ASP A 49 -7.72 -8.70 23.79
N THR A 50 -6.69 -9.18 23.10
CA THR A 50 -6.05 -8.44 22.00
C THR A 50 -7.01 -8.19 20.82
N ILE A 51 -7.85 -9.16 20.47
CA ILE A 51 -8.77 -9.09 19.32
C ILE A 51 -10.05 -8.31 19.68
N PHE A 52 -10.63 -8.53 20.87
CA PHE A 52 -11.90 -7.93 21.29
C PHE A 52 -11.75 -6.71 22.21
N GLY A 53 -10.55 -6.44 22.72
CA GLY A 53 -10.23 -5.29 23.57
C GLY A 53 -10.56 -3.98 22.88
N SER A 54 -11.38 -3.17 23.54
CA SER A 54 -11.89 -1.90 23.00
C SER A 54 -11.00 -0.71 23.26
N THR A 55 -9.98 -0.85 24.11
CA THR A 55 -9.14 0.25 24.56
C THR A 55 -7.77 0.20 23.87
N TRP A 56 -7.40 1.34 23.28
CA TRP A 56 -6.02 1.61 22.91
C TRP A 56 -5.51 2.67 23.85
N ASN A 57 -4.60 2.29 24.75
CA ASN A 57 -3.95 3.19 25.68
C ASN A 57 -2.43 3.09 25.55
N PHE A 58 -1.82 4.11 24.94
CA PHE A 58 -0.36 4.21 24.76
C PHE A 58 0.41 4.27 26.09
N THR A 59 -0.22 4.80 27.16
CA THR A 59 0.40 4.99 28.47
C THR A 59 0.38 3.71 29.31
N GLU A 60 -0.62 2.86 29.12
CA GLU A 60 -0.79 1.60 29.87
C GLU A 60 -0.30 0.37 29.10
N GLY A 61 0.18 0.55 27.86
CA GLY A 61 0.69 -0.55 27.03
C GLY A 61 -0.40 -1.48 26.49
N VAL A 62 -1.68 -1.06 26.55
CA VAL A 62 -2.82 -1.83 26.06
C VAL A 62 -3.11 -1.43 24.61
N TYR A 63 -2.92 -2.36 23.68
CA TYR A 63 -3.12 -2.11 22.25
C TYR A 63 -4.24 -3.01 21.70
N GLY A 64 -5.52 -2.60 21.84
CA GLY A 64 -6.62 -3.35 21.21
C GLY A 64 -6.54 -3.36 19.67
N LEU A 65 -6.73 -4.51 19.04
CA LEU A 65 -6.79 -4.66 17.57
C LEU A 65 -8.13 -4.17 16.98
N LYS A 66 -9.20 -4.20 17.77
CA LYS A 66 -10.55 -3.78 17.37
C LYS A 66 -10.63 -2.36 16.78
N PRO A 67 -10.09 -1.28 17.41
CA PRO A 67 -10.11 0.06 16.84
C PRO A 67 -9.37 0.16 15.49
N TYR A 68 -8.30 -0.62 15.29
CA TYR A 68 -7.62 -0.67 14.00
C TYR A 68 -8.50 -1.26 12.89
N ILE A 69 -9.16 -2.38 13.16
CA ILE A 69 -10.05 -3.04 12.18
C ILE A 69 -11.23 -2.12 11.84
N VAL A 70 -11.90 -1.59 12.87
CA VAL A 70 -13.05 -0.69 12.69
C VAL A 70 -12.63 0.60 11.97
N GLY A 71 -11.50 1.20 12.35
CA GLY A 71 -10.96 2.38 11.68
C GLY A 71 -10.66 2.13 10.20
N SER A 72 -10.03 1.00 9.88
CA SER A 72 -9.70 0.63 8.50
C SER A 72 -10.95 0.44 7.65
N LEU A 73 -11.95 -0.31 8.15
CA LEU A 73 -13.23 -0.50 7.48
C LEU A 73 -13.99 0.82 7.29
N PHE A 74 -13.97 1.69 8.30
CA PHE A 74 -14.64 2.99 8.23
C PHE A 74 -13.98 3.89 7.18
N VAL A 75 -12.66 3.97 7.16
CA VAL A 75 -11.91 4.74 6.14
C VAL A 75 -12.16 4.18 4.74
N THR A 76 -12.12 2.86 4.55
CA THR A 76 -12.43 2.25 3.25
C THR A 76 -13.87 2.51 2.84
N GLY A 77 -14.83 2.40 3.76
CA GLY A 77 -16.23 2.69 3.48
C GLY A 77 -16.44 4.14 3.04
N ILE A 78 -15.87 5.09 3.76
CA ILE A 78 -15.94 6.52 3.38
C ILE A 78 -15.22 6.77 2.05
N ALA A 79 -14.06 6.17 1.81
CA ALA A 79 -13.33 6.32 0.57
C ALA A 79 -14.13 5.82 -0.64
N LEU A 80 -14.86 4.70 -0.49
CA LEU A 80 -15.75 4.19 -1.53
C LEU A 80 -16.98 5.09 -1.73
N LEU A 81 -17.57 5.63 -0.66
CA LEU A 81 -18.71 6.54 -0.78
C LEU A 81 -18.32 7.85 -1.47
N ILE A 82 -17.21 8.46 -1.05
CA ILE A 82 -16.74 9.73 -1.59
C ILE A 82 -16.11 9.56 -2.97
N GLY A 83 -15.29 8.53 -3.18
CA GLY A 83 -14.55 8.32 -4.42
C GLY A 83 -15.32 7.52 -5.48
N GLY A 84 -16.17 6.57 -5.06
CA GLY A 84 -16.89 5.69 -5.97
C GLY A 84 -17.93 6.40 -6.82
N ILE A 85 -18.75 7.27 -6.22
CA ILE A 85 -19.77 8.05 -6.93
C ILE A 85 -19.15 8.90 -8.06
N PRO A 86 -18.17 9.79 -7.83
CA PRO A 86 -17.55 10.57 -8.90
C PRO A 86 -16.75 9.70 -9.87
N SER A 87 -16.18 8.57 -9.43
CA SER A 87 -15.48 7.63 -10.33
C SER A 87 -16.43 7.08 -11.40
N ILE A 88 -17.66 6.71 -11.02
CA ILE A 88 -18.67 6.20 -11.97
C ILE A 88 -19.08 7.28 -12.97
N PHE A 89 -19.32 8.52 -12.51
CA PHE A 89 -19.64 9.63 -13.42
C PHE A 89 -18.50 9.92 -14.40
N CYS A 90 -17.25 9.92 -13.93
CA CYS A 90 -16.08 10.06 -14.78
C CYS A 90 -15.97 8.92 -15.80
N ALA A 91 -16.27 7.68 -15.41
CA ALA A 91 -16.25 6.53 -16.30
C ALA A 91 -17.30 6.65 -17.42
N ILE A 92 -18.52 7.05 -17.09
CA ILE A 92 -19.62 7.26 -18.05
C ILE A 92 -19.28 8.40 -19.02
N TYR A 93 -18.80 9.53 -18.50
CA TYR A 93 -18.38 10.65 -19.35
C TYR A 93 -17.27 10.23 -20.32
N LEU A 94 -16.30 9.46 -19.84
CA LEU A 94 -15.19 8.98 -20.68
C LEU A 94 -15.63 7.97 -21.74
N SER A 95 -16.63 7.13 -21.46
CA SER A 95 -17.13 6.13 -22.41
C SER A 95 -18.02 6.74 -23.49
N GLU A 96 -18.91 7.64 -23.11
CA GLU A 96 -20.02 8.08 -23.97
C GLU A 96 -19.79 9.46 -24.58
N TYR A 97 -19.20 10.39 -23.83
CA TYR A 97 -19.18 11.82 -24.19
C TYR A 97 -17.79 12.37 -24.51
N ALA A 98 -16.71 11.62 -24.23
CA ALA A 98 -15.37 12.16 -24.35
C ALA A 98 -14.93 12.40 -25.81
N PRO A 99 -14.47 13.61 -26.16
CA PRO A 99 -13.96 13.91 -27.50
C PRO A 99 -12.68 13.13 -27.79
N THR A 100 -12.42 12.85 -29.07
CA THR A 100 -11.35 11.97 -29.56
C THR A 100 -9.96 12.32 -29.00
N ARG A 101 -9.69 13.62 -28.75
CA ARG A 101 -8.43 14.08 -28.13
C ARG A 101 -8.28 13.64 -26.68
N LEU A 102 -9.34 13.79 -25.87
CA LEU A 102 -9.34 13.39 -24.45
C LEU A 102 -9.23 11.87 -24.31
N ARG A 103 -9.96 11.13 -25.17
CA ARG A 103 -9.94 9.67 -25.19
C ARG A 103 -8.54 9.13 -25.50
N LYS A 104 -7.79 9.75 -26.41
CA LYS A 104 -6.42 9.35 -26.78
C LYS A 104 -5.39 9.55 -25.65
N VAL A 105 -5.63 10.50 -24.74
CA VAL A 105 -4.75 10.77 -23.57
C VAL A 105 -5.11 9.87 -22.39
N LEU A 106 -6.39 9.78 -22.06
CA LEU A 106 -6.87 9.04 -20.88
C LEU A 106 -7.00 7.54 -21.11
N LYS A 107 -7.15 7.11 -22.37
CA LYS A 107 -7.19 5.71 -22.78
C LYS A 107 -6.23 5.49 -23.96
N PRO A 108 -4.92 5.37 -23.70
CA PRO A 108 -3.91 5.25 -24.75
C PRO A 108 -3.82 3.86 -25.39
N PHE A 109 -4.60 2.87 -24.90
CA PHE A 109 -4.74 1.51 -25.45
C PHE A 109 -6.09 1.32 -26.15
#